data_AF-A0A2J6Q861-F1
#
_entry.id   AF-A0A2J6Q861-F1
#
_cell.length_a   1.000
_cell.length_b   1.000
_cell.length_c   1.000
_cell.angle_alpha   90.00
_cell.angle_beta   90.00
_cell.angle_gamma   90.00
#
_symmetry.space_group_name_H-M   'P 1'
#
loop_
_entity.id
_entity.type
_entity.pdbx_description
1 polymer ?
#
loop_
_entity_poly.entity_id
_entity_poly.type
_entity_poly.pdbx_seq_one_letter_code
_entity_poly.pdbx_strand_id
1 'polypeptide(L)'
;MTDLGGRRPSPTHESRPKTFKKFPGLPPELRCEIWKYLLPGPRVIHIMGSPRTNGGQCYVDTIETPKLLHICQESRVLALERYRLSFEPHLRHPIYFDFSSDALLLQNEKVLSMFFERSKGSITSEVTMVKTIAIDLPFLEEAGRMHIVNNLLFLMSLSDGISKATARFGNLREIVLLKAVPPFPQLLDGAFRAKMRRYYSGFQDPYTLKRRGFLKDEDGSIPKITSMTAVDFWNRFP
;
A
#
# COMPACT_ATOMS: atom_id res chain seq x y z
N MET A 1 33.30 -25.10 -66.39
CA MET A 1 33.55 -24.88 -64.95
C MET A 1 32.73 -23.66 -64.55
N THR A 2 31.44 -23.86 -64.22
CA THR A 2 30.91 -23.96 -62.85
C THR A 2 31.22 -22.72 -62.01
N ASP A 3 30.23 -21.85 -61.80
CA ASP A 3 29.77 -21.59 -60.43
C ASP A 3 28.31 -21.08 -60.40
N LEU A 4 27.58 -21.61 -59.43
CA LEU A 4 26.14 -21.54 -59.22
C LEU A 4 25.78 -20.33 -58.35
N GLY A 5 25.46 -19.20 -58.97
CA GLY A 5 24.96 -18.01 -58.28
C GLY A 5 23.46 -18.04 -58.00
N GLY A 6 22.93 -19.14 -57.46
CA GLY A 6 21.53 -19.23 -57.04
C GLY A 6 21.27 -18.38 -55.80
N ARG A 7 20.75 -17.15 -55.96
CA ARG A 7 20.18 -16.37 -54.85
C ARG A 7 19.02 -17.17 -54.26
N ARG A 8 19.23 -17.74 -53.06
CA ARG A 8 18.12 -18.23 -52.22
C ARG A 8 17.21 -17.04 -51.90
N PRO A 9 15.89 -17.11 -52.14
CA PRO A 9 14.98 -16.12 -51.58
C PRO A 9 15.08 -16.20 -50.05
N SER A 10 15.41 -15.06 -49.45
CA SER A 10 15.40 -14.86 -48.00
C SER A 10 14.02 -15.24 -47.44
N PRO A 11 13.94 -15.91 -46.27
CA PRO A 11 12.67 -16.33 -45.69
C PRO A 11 11.78 -15.11 -45.53
N THR A 12 10.66 -15.10 -46.26
CA THR A 12 9.58 -14.14 -46.10
C THR A 12 9.24 -14.08 -44.62
N HIS A 13 9.47 -12.94 -44.00
CA HIS A 13 8.97 -12.63 -42.66
C HIS A 13 7.45 -12.83 -42.69
N GLU A 14 6.98 -14.00 -42.23
CA GLU A 14 5.57 -14.23 -42.00
C GLU A 14 5.07 -13.10 -41.11
N SER A 15 4.21 -12.25 -41.68
CA SER A 15 3.67 -11.09 -41.00
C SER A 15 2.91 -11.59 -39.79
N ARG A 16 3.47 -11.39 -38.58
CA ARG A 16 2.78 -11.74 -37.33
C ARG A 16 1.39 -11.11 -37.37
N PRO A 17 0.31 -11.91 -37.19
CA PRO A 17 -1.02 -11.35 -37.19
C PRO A 17 -1.12 -10.28 -36.09
N LYS A 18 -1.45 -9.05 -36.49
CA LYS A 18 -1.50 -7.89 -35.58
C LYS A 18 -2.69 -7.91 -34.62
N THR A 19 -3.59 -8.90 -34.74
CA THR A 19 -4.87 -8.92 -34.01
C THR A 19 -5.24 -10.35 -33.61
N PHE A 20 -5.42 -10.57 -32.31
CA PHE A 20 -5.90 -11.83 -31.76
C PHE A 20 -7.44 -11.85 -31.72
N LYS A 21 -8.07 -12.67 -32.57
CA LYS A 21 -9.54 -12.73 -32.71
C LYS A 21 -10.21 -13.88 -31.94
N LYS A 22 -9.46 -14.73 -31.24
CA LYS A 22 -10.02 -15.92 -30.58
C LYS A 22 -10.63 -15.63 -29.20
N PHE A 23 -10.14 -14.60 -28.50
CA PHE A 23 -10.65 -14.24 -27.18
C PHE A 23 -12.16 -13.97 -27.15
N PRO A 24 -12.74 -13.15 -28.06
CA PRO A 24 -14.18 -12.89 -28.06
C PRO A 24 -15.05 -14.11 -28.40
N GLY A 25 -14.46 -15.15 -28.99
CA GLY A 25 -15.16 -16.40 -29.29
C GLY A 25 -15.28 -17.35 -28.09
N LEU A 26 -14.69 -17.02 -26.94
CA LEU A 26 -14.83 -17.79 -25.71
C LEU A 26 -16.17 -17.49 -25.02
N PRO A 27 -16.81 -18.50 -24.40
CA PRO A 27 -17.94 -18.28 -23.50
C PRO A 27 -17.66 -17.19 -22.46
N PRO A 28 -18.66 -16.37 -22.07
CA PRO A 28 -18.50 -15.29 -21.10
C PRO A 28 -17.86 -15.75 -19.78
N GLU A 29 -18.18 -16.94 -19.30
CA GLU A 29 -17.66 -17.52 -18.06
C GLU A 29 -16.14 -17.72 -18.15
N LEU A 30 -15.65 -18.24 -19.27
CA LEU A 30 -14.21 -18.44 -19.49
C LEU A 30 -13.48 -17.10 -19.64
N ARG A 31 -14.08 -16.11 -20.32
CA ARG A 31 -13.49 -14.77 -20.41
C ARG A 31 -13.39 -14.12 -19.04
N CYS A 32 -14.44 -14.24 -18.22
CA CYS A 32 -14.49 -13.76 -16.85
C CYS A 32 -13.39 -14.39 -15.99
N GLU A 33 -13.23 -15.72 -16.05
CA GLU A 33 -12.14 -16.41 -15.34
C GLU A 33 -10.77 -15.93 -15.80
N ILE A 34 -10.52 -15.81 -17.12
CA ILE A 34 -9.25 -15.29 -17.64
C ILE A 34 -8.96 -13.88 -17.10
N TRP A 35 -9.96 -13.01 -17.06
CA TRP A 35 -9.80 -11.68 -16.47
C TRP A 35 -9.51 -11.74 -14.97
N LYS A 36 -10.18 -12.60 -14.20
CA LYS A 36 -9.86 -12.79 -12.78
C LYS A 36 -8.43 -13.25 -12.57
N TYR A 37 -7.92 -14.16 -13.41
CA TYR A 37 -6.52 -14.60 -13.37
C TYR A 37 -5.51 -13.51 -13.72
N LEU A 38 -5.93 -12.49 -14.48
CA LEU A 38 -5.07 -11.36 -14.83
C LEU A 38 -5.09 -10.23 -13.78
N LEU A 39 -6.02 -10.27 -12.81
CA LEU A 39 -5.97 -9.33 -11.69
C LEU A 39 -4.64 -9.51 -10.95
N PRO A 40 -3.90 -8.42 -10.69
CA PRO A 40 -2.66 -8.56 -9.95
C PRO A 40 -2.96 -9.07 -8.53
N GLY A 41 -1.97 -9.76 -7.96
CA GLY A 41 -1.99 -10.14 -6.55
C GLY A 41 -1.97 -8.93 -5.62
N PRO A 42 -1.82 -9.16 -4.31
CA PRO A 42 -1.64 -8.09 -3.33
C PRO A 42 -0.50 -7.15 -3.74
N ARG A 43 -0.75 -5.84 -3.79
CA ARG A 43 0.28 -4.86 -4.18
C ARG A 43 0.73 -4.01 -3.00
N VAL A 44 1.98 -3.59 -3.04
CA VAL A 44 2.51 -2.58 -2.12
C VAL A 44 2.49 -1.21 -2.80
N ILE A 45 1.81 -0.27 -2.17
CA ILE A 45 1.67 1.10 -2.63
C ILE A 45 2.62 2.00 -1.87
N HIS A 46 3.68 2.48 -2.54
CA HIS A 46 4.65 3.41 -1.98
C HIS A 46 4.12 4.83 -1.88
N ILE A 47 3.94 5.32 -0.66
CA ILE A 47 3.57 6.69 -0.34
C ILE A 47 4.80 7.48 0.08
N MET A 48 5.05 8.57 -0.66
CA MET A 48 6.17 9.48 -0.46
C MET A 48 5.69 10.84 0.04
N GLY A 49 6.57 11.50 0.80
CA GLY A 49 6.37 12.89 1.21
C GLY A 49 6.78 13.84 0.08
N SER A 50 6.00 14.89 -0.13
CA SER A 50 6.39 15.94 -1.07
C SER A 50 7.72 16.58 -0.66
N PRO A 51 8.66 16.79 -1.59
CA PRO A 51 9.92 17.50 -1.30
C PRO A 51 9.71 19.00 -1.06
N ARG A 52 8.51 19.54 -1.31
CA ARG A 52 8.20 20.96 -1.12
C ARG A 52 8.06 21.25 0.38
N THR A 53 8.92 22.13 0.88
CA THR A 53 9.21 22.35 2.30
C THR A 53 8.09 22.91 3.16
N ASN A 54 6.90 23.20 2.62
CA ASN A 54 5.74 23.57 3.43
C ASN A 54 4.45 23.18 2.72
N GLY A 55 3.83 22.09 3.16
CA GLY A 55 2.48 21.73 2.76
C GLY A 55 2.35 21.18 1.34
N GLY A 56 3.23 20.27 0.93
CA GLY A 56 2.91 19.37 -0.19
C GLY A 56 2.01 18.20 0.25
N GLN A 57 1.17 17.69 -0.65
CA GLN A 57 0.41 16.45 -0.41
C GLN A 57 1.33 15.24 -0.59
N CYS A 58 1.02 14.14 0.10
CA CYS A 58 1.67 12.87 -0.16
C CYS A 58 1.42 12.46 -1.62
N TYR A 59 2.35 11.74 -2.21
CA TYR A 59 2.19 11.22 -3.57
C TYR A 59 2.63 9.76 -3.62
N VAL A 60 2.22 9.08 -4.68
CA VAL A 60 2.68 7.73 -4.96
C VAL A 60 3.90 7.81 -5.85
N ASP A 61 5.00 7.15 -5.46
CA ASP A 61 6.26 7.15 -6.21
C ASP A 61 6.07 6.51 -7.60
N THR A 62 5.65 5.24 -7.58
CA THR A 62 5.36 4.46 -8.78
C THR A 62 4.27 3.44 -8.47
N ILE A 63 3.12 3.57 -9.14
CA ILE A 63 2.12 2.50 -9.22
C ILE A 63 1.87 2.22 -10.68
N GLU A 64 1.94 0.94 -11.04
CA GLU A 64 1.31 0.48 -12.26
C GLU A 64 -0.21 0.46 -12.03
N THR A 65 -0.94 1.33 -12.73
CA THR A 65 -2.40 1.27 -12.75
C THR A 65 -2.82 -0.13 -13.20
N PRO A 66 -3.72 -0.83 -12.47
CA PRO A 66 -4.09 -2.20 -12.83
C PRO A 66 -4.42 -2.33 -14.32
N LYS A 67 -3.68 -3.18 -15.04
CA LYS A 67 -3.76 -3.28 -16.51
C LYS A 67 -5.19 -3.49 -17.00
N LEU A 68 -5.98 -4.27 -16.25
CA LEU A 68 -7.38 -4.55 -16.58
C LEU A 68 -8.26 -3.29 -16.68
N LEU A 69 -7.91 -2.20 -16.02
CA LEU A 69 -8.61 -0.93 -16.15
C LEU A 69 -8.42 -0.28 -17.53
N HIS A 70 -7.49 -0.77 -18.35
CA HIS A 70 -7.13 -0.17 -19.63
C HIS A 70 -7.18 -1.13 -20.83
N ILE A 71 -7.33 -2.44 -20.63
CA ILE A 71 -7.35 -3.42 -21.74
C ILE A 71 -8.62 -3.27 -22.60
N CYS A 72 -9.81 -3.46 -22.01
CA CYS A 72 -11.09 -3.32 -22.70
C CYS A 72 -12.22 -2.97 -21.72
N GLN A 73 -13.45 -2.86 -22.22
CA GLN A 73 -14.61 -2.56 -21.36
C GLN A 73 -14.92 -3.71 -20.38
N GLU A 74 -14.87 -4.97 -20.85
CA GLU A 74 -15.15 -6.15 -20.02
C GLU A 74 -14.15 -6.28 -18.86
N SER A 75 -12.85 -6.15 -19.15
CA SER A 75 -11.81 -6.20 -18.12
C SER A 75 -11.95 -5.06 -17.11
N ARG A 76 -12.37 -3.87 -17.56
CA ARG A 76 -12.58 -2.70 -16.69
C ARG A 76 -13.71 -2.91 -15.72
N VAL A 77 -14.84 -3.48 -16.17
CA VAL A 77 -15.97 -3.78 -15.28
C VAL A 77 -15.53 -4.69 -14.15
N LEU A 78 -14.84 -5.80 -14.47
CA LEU A 78 -14.31 -6.73 -13.47
C LEU A 78 -13.27 -6.09 -12.55
N ALA A 79 -12.38 -5.25 -13.07
CA ALA A 79 -11.40 -4.54 -12.25
C ALA A 79 -12.06 -3.57 -11.26
N LEU A 80 -13.14 -2.88 -11.66
CA LEU A 80 -13.86 -1.94 -10.80
C LEU A 80 -14.70 -2.61 -9.71
N GLU A 81 -14.98 -3.91 -9.82
CA GLU A 81 -15.57 -4.69 -8.71
C GLU A 81 -14.58 -4.83 -7.54
N ARG A 82 -13.27 -4.88 -7.85
CA ARG A 82 -12.19 -5.06 -6.87
C ARG A 82 -11.55 -3.74 -6.43
N TYR A 83 -11.23 -2.87 -7.39
CA TYR A 83 -10.50 -1.63 -7.14
C TYR A 83 -11.43 -0.43 -7.01
N ARG A 84 -11.19 0.39 -6.00
CA ARG A 84 -11.87 1.67 -5.81
C ARG A 84 -10.89 2.81 -6.00
N LEU A 85 -11.34 3.88 -6.65
CA LEU A 85 -10.57 5.12 -6.76
C LEU A 85 -10.66 5.84 -5.41
N SER A 86 -9.54 5.94 -4.69
CA SER A 86 -9.51 6.32 -3.27
C SER A 86 -8.37 7.25 -2.90
N PHE A 87 -8.45 7.79 -1.68
CA PHE A 87 -7.45 8.67 -1.05
C PHE A 87 -7.29 10.06 -1.68
N GLU A 88 -8.28 10.55 -2.40
CA GLU A 88 -8.29 11.92 -2.94
C GLU A 88 -7.93 13.01 -1.90
N PRO A 89 -8.40 12.98 -0.64
CA PRO A 89 -8.03 14.01 0.33
C PRO A 89 -6.62 13.82 0.94
N HIS A 90 -5.99 12.66 0.74
CA HIS A 90 -4.71 12.29 1.37
C HIS A 90 -3.54 12.35 0.39
N LEU A 91 -3.81 12.13 -0.90
CA LEU A 91 -2.83 12.07 -1.98
C LEU A 91 -3.01 13.23 -2.96
N ARG A 92 -1.94 13.58 -3.68
CA ARG A 92 -1.98 14.55 -4.77
C ARG A 92 -2.94 14.12 -5.89
N HIS A 93 -3.02 12.83 -6.16
CA HIS A 93 -3.93 12.22 -7.11
C HIS A 93 -4.52 10.96 -6.48
N PRO A 94 -5.84 10.71 -6.64
CA PRO A 94 -6.43 9.48 -6.15
C PRO A 94 -5.90 8.28 -6.93
N ILE A 95 -5.94 7.11 -6.30
CA ILE A 95 -5.41 5.86 -6.86
C ILE A 95 -6.43 4.74 -6.78
N TYR A 96 -6.32 3.79 -7.70
CA TYR A 96 -7.08 2.54 -7.62
C TYR A 96 -6.47 1.64 -6.55
N PHE A 97 -7.23 1.40 -5.48
CA PHE A 97 -6.81 0.65 -4.31
C PHE A 97 -7.77 -0.51 -4.02
N ASP A 98 -7.20 -1.67 -3.68
CA ASP A 98 -7.94 -2.84 -3.23
C ASP A 98 -7.79 -3.00 -1.71
N PHE A 99 -8.81 -2.59 -0.96
CA PHE A 99 -8.86 -2.67 0.50
C PHE A 99 -8.82 -4.11 1.06
N SER A 100 -9.02 -5.12 0.21
CA SER A 100 -8.93 -6.50 0.65
C SER A 100 -7.48 -6.99 0.77
N SER A 101 -6.56 -6.49 -0.06
CA SER A 101 -5.22 -7.06 -0.22
C SER A 101 -4.06 -6.07 -0.40
N ASP A 102 -4.31 -4.86 -0.91
CA ASP A 102 -3.24 -3.87 -1.08
C ASP A 102 -2.73 -3.36 0.29
N ALA A 103 -1.43 -3.08 0.36
CA ALA A 103 -0.76 -2.52 1.53
C ALA A 103 -0.20 -1.13 1.22
N LEU A 104 -0.27 -0.20 2.18
CA LEU A 104 0.39 1.10 2.06
C LEU A 104 1.80 1.03 2.67
N LEU A 105 2.84 1.37 1.93
CA LEU A 105 4.19 1.54 2.45
C LEU A 105 4.54 3.03 2.50
N LEU A 106 4.69 3.56 3.71
CA LEU A 106 5.03 4.95 3.98
C LEU A 106 6.55 5.08 4.07
N GLN A 107 7.12 6.06 3.37
CA GLN A 107 8.57 6.30 3.31
C GLN A 107 9.24 6.53 4.68
N ASN A 108 8.53 7.13 5.64
CA ASN A 108 9.02 7.39 7.01
C ASN A 108 7.88 7.84 7.94
N GLU A 109 8.20 8.11 9.20
CA GLU A 109 7.26 8.55 10.23
C GLU A 109 6.65 9.93 9.94
N LYS A 110 7.39 10.80 9.26
CA LYS A 110 6.88 12.12 8.85
C LYS A 110 5.82 11.96 7.77
N VAL A 111 6.05 11.09 6.78
CA VAL A 111 5.07 10.80 5.74
C VAL A 111 3.81 10.18 6.32
N LEU A 112 3.96 9.25 7.27
CA LEU A 112 2.83 8.72 8.03
C LEU A 112 2.02 9.85 8.66
N SER A 113 2.67 10.78 9.37
CA SER A 113 2.00 11.90 10.02
C SER A 113 1.33 12.85 9.02
N MET A 114 2.04 13.22 7.95
CA MET A 114 1.52 14.09 6.88
C MET A 114 0.30 13.51 6.17
N PHE A 115 0.28 12.19 5.98
CA PHE A 115 -0.86 11.49 5.37
C PHE A 115 -2.14 11.74 6.18
N PHE A 116 -2.09 11.82 7.52
CA PHE A 116 -3.28 12.05 8.35
C PHE A 116 -3.58 13.52 8.68
N GLU A 117 -2.57 14.35 8.87
CA GLU A 117 -2.74 15.72 9.38
C GLU A 117 -3.58 16.62 8.46
N ARG A 118 -3.48 16.44 7.13
CA ARG A 118 -4.19 17.31 6.17
C ARG A 118 -5.61 16.89 5.84
N SER A 119 -6.07 15.74 6.34
CA SER A 119 -7.46 15.29 6.20
C SER A 119 -8.49 16.20 6.91
N LYS A 120 -8.07 17.26 7.62
CA LYS A 120 -8.92 18.21 8.37
C LYS A 120 -10.03 17.51 9.17
N GLY A 121 -9.70 16.38 9.80
CA GLY A 121 -10.62 15.63 10.65
C GLY A 121 -11.67 14.78 9.91
N SER A 122 -11.70 14.78 8.57
CA SER A 122 -12.54 13.86 7.80
C SER A 122 -11.87 12.49 7.76
N ILE A 123 -12.22 11.63 8.71
CA ILE A 123 -12.03 10.19 8.55
C ILE A 123 -12.95 9.80 7.39
N THR A 124 -12.39 9.67 6.19
CA THR A 124 -13.15 9.07 5.09
C THR A 124 -13.36 7.60 5.43
N SER A 125 -14.50 7.04 5.03
CA SER A 125 -14.77 5.60 5.15
C SER A 125 -13.63 4.77 4.54
N GLU A 126 -12.97 5.28 3.51
CA GLU A 126 -11.83 4.64 2.83
C GLU A 126 -10.65 4.36 3.75
N VAL A 127 -10.17 5.35 4.52
CA VAL A 127 -9.04 5.13 5.43
C VAL A 127 -9.39 4.07 6.45
N THR A 128 -10.64 3.99 6.90
CA THR A 128 -11.04 2.95 7.86
C THR A 128 -10.98 1.53 7.31
N MET A 129 -10.97 1.34 5.98
CA MET A 129 -10.92 0.04 5.33
C MET A 129 -9.50 -0.48 5.10
N VAL A 130 -8.45 0.33 5.33
CA VAL A 130 -7.06 -0.11 5.13
C VAL A 130 -6.66 -1.10 6.22
N LYS A 131 -6.16 -2.27 5.78
CA LYS A 131 -5.81 -3.39 6.66
C LYS A 131 -4.33 -3.47 7.03
N THR A 132 -3.45 -3.09 6.12
CA THR A 132 -2.02 -3.26 6.29
C THR A 132 -1.29 -1.98 5.94
N ILE A 133 -0.44 -1.52 6.84
CA ILE A 133 0.53 -0.46 6.59
C ILE A 133 1.93 -0.95 6.88
N ALA A 134 2.90 -0.47 6.12
CA ALA A 134 4.32 -0.64 6.35
C ALA A 134 4.96 0.74 6.47
N ILE A 135 5.93 0.87 7.37
CA ILE A 135 6.67 2.11 7.58
C ILE A 135 8.13 1.78 7.37
N ASP A 136 8.74 2.45 6.40
CA ASP A 136 10.18 2.43 6.22
C ASP A 136 10.84 3.30 7.29
N LEU A 137 11.88 2.77 7.92
CA LEU A 137 12.58 3.43 9.03
C LEU A 137 14.07 3.56 8.68
N PRO A 138 14.42 4.30 7.61
CA PRO A 138 15.79 4.42 7.13
C PRO A 138 16.70 5.06 8.21
N PHE A 139 16.13 5.93 9.04
CA PHE A 139 16.83 6.67 10.10
C PHE A 139 17.39 5.80 11.23
N LEU A 140 17.06 4.50 11.27
CA LEU A 140 17.51 3.60 12.34
C LEU A 140 18.98 3.20 12.24
N GLU A 141 19.57 3.26 11.05
CA GLU A 141 21.02 3.03 10.87
C GLU A 141 21.85 4.21 11.41
N GLU A 142 21.43 5.46 11.12
CA GLU A 142 22.08 6.65 11.67
C GLU A 142 21.72 6.94 13.14
N ALA A 143 20.54 6.55 13.62
CA ALA A 143 20.10 6.85 15.00
C ALA A 143 20.95 6.16 16.07
N GLY A 144 21.53 4.99 15.78
CA GLY A 144 22.51 4.36 16.66
C GLY A 144 23.80 5.19 16.85
N ARG A 145 24.05 6.16 15.96
CA ARG A 145 25.17 7.10 16.02
C ARG A 145 24.77 8.49 16.53
N MET A 146 23.47 8.73 16.75
CA MET A 146 22.97 10.01 17.25
C MET A 146 23.08 10.12 18.77
N HIS A 147 23.17 11.36 19.27
CA HIS A 147 23.04 11.65 20.70
C HIS A 147 21.72 11.10 21.27
N ILE A 148 21.76 10.63 22.52
CA ILE A 148 20.64 9.97 23.24
C ILE A 148 19.32 10.76 23.13
N VAL A 149 19.39 12.10 23.17
CA VAL A 149 18.21 12.99 23.08
C VAL A 149 17.54 12.90 21.70
N ASN A 150 18.33 12.90 20.62
CA ASN A 150 17.79 12.82 19.25
C ASN A 150 17.13 11.46 19.00
N ASN A 151 17.73 10.40 19.52
CA ASN A 151 17.12 9.08 19.50
C ASN A 151 15.77 9.11 20.24
N LEU A 152 15.73 9.57 21.49
CA LEU A 152 14.47 9.63 22.26
C LEU A 152 13.37 10.45 21.55
N LEU A 153 13.71 11.61 20.96
CA LEU A 153 12.76 12.43 20.21
C LEU A 153 12.20 11.72 18.97
N PHE A 154 13.05 11.02 18.22
CA PHE A 154 12.60 10.21 17.08
C PHE A 154 11.61 9.12 17.52
N LEU A 155 11.91 8.43 18.62
CA LEU A 155 11.09 7.34 19.15
C LEU A 155 9.72 7.86 19.65
N MET A 156 9.71 9.04 20.28
CA MET A 156 8.46 9.71 20.66
C MET A 156 7.63 10.11 19.43
N SER A 157 8.26 10.66 18.39
CA SER A 157 7.59 11.03 17.15
C SER A 157 6.99 9.80 16.43
N LEU A 158 7.75 8.72 16.33
CA LEU A 158 7.28 7.45 15.76
C LEU A 158 6.10 6.88 16.56
N SER A 159 6.19 6.87 17.89
CA SER A 159 5.10 6.42 18.75
C SER A 159 3.83 7.25 18.54
N ASP A 160 3.97 8.58 18.44
CA ASP A 160 2.86 9.48 18.19
C ASP A 160 2.23 9.28 16.81
N GLY A 161 3.05 9.17 15.77
CA GLY A 161 2.61 8.89 14.40
C GLY A 161 1.84 7.57 14.29
N ILE A 162 2.37 6.49 14.90
CA ILE A 162 1.67 5.19 14.91
C ILE A 162 0.37 5.27 15.73
N SER A 163 0.37 5.96 16.87
CA SER A 163 -0.84 6.14 17.68
C SER A 163 -1.93 6.90 16.90
N LYS A 164 -1.54 7.95 16.18
CA LYS A 164 -2.46 8.70 15.30
C LYS A 164 -2.97 7.83 14.15
N ALA A 165 -2.09 7.10 13.47
CA ALA A 165 -2.46 6.20 12.39
C ALA A 165 -3.49 5.16 12.87
N THR A 166 -3.23 4.52 13.99
CA THR A 166 -4.09 3.46 14.54
C THR A 166 -5.41 3.97 15.13
N ALA A 167 -5.48 5.23 15.56
CA ALA A 167 -6.73 5.89 15.90
C ALA A 167 -7.59 6.18 14.65
N ARG A 168 -6.95 6.45 13.50
CA ARG A 168 -7.61 6.82 12.23
C ARG A 168 -7.97 5.63 11.36
N PHE A 169 -7.13 4.60 11.32
CA PHE A 169 -7.38 3.34 10.63
C PHE A 169 -8.29 2.47 11.48
N GLY A 170 -9.57 2.42 11.11
CA GLY A 170 -10.58 1.59 11.78
C GLY A 170 -10.20 0.11 11.81
N ASN A 171 -9.80 -0.45 10.66
CA ASN A 171 -9.58 -1.89 10.41
C ASN A 171 -8.09 -2.24 10.25
N LEU A 172 -7.19 -1.57 10.96
CA LEU A 172 -5.78 -1.92 10.83
C LEU A 172 -5.51 -3.27 11.51
N ARG A 173 -5.04 -4.25 10.72
CA ARG A 173 -4.72 -5.61 11.17
C ARG A 173 -3.23 -5.82 11.39
N GLU A 174 -2.40 -5.22 10.53
CA GLU A 174 -0.94 -5.33 10.62
C GLU A 174 -0.26 -3.97 10.40
N ILE A 175 0.75 -3.70 11.23
CA ILE A 175 1.72 -2.62 11.03
C ILE A 175 3.09 -3.27 10.90
N VAL A 176 3.70 -3.11 9.74
CA VAL A 176 5.05 -3.59 9.46
C VAL A 176 6.04 -2.45 9.67
N LEU A 177 7.06 -2.68 10.47
CA LEU A 177 8.19 -1.77 10.63
C LEU A 177 9.40 -2.34 9.89
N LEU A 178 9.79 -1.70 8.79
CA LEU A 178 10.95 -2.15 8.00
C LEU A 178 12.24 -1.70 8.69
N LYS A 179 13.18 -2.62 8.85
CA LYS A 179 14.49 -2.41 9.48
C LYS A 179 15.59 -2.97 8.61
N ALA A 180 16.78 -2.39 8.68
CA ALA A 180 17.96 -3.01 8.10
C ALA A 180 18.61 -4.07 9.02
N VAL A 181 18.66 -3.90 10.36
CA VAL A 181 19.34 -4.84 11.30
C VAL A 181 18.76 -4.78 12.75
N PRO A 182 18.68 -5.89 13.53
CA PRO A 182 18.08 -5.95 14.90
C PRO A 182 19.07 -5.71 16.09
N PRO A 183 18.59 -5.54 17.36
CA PRO A 183 17.22 -5.74 17.85
C PRO A 183 16.55 -4.47 18.41
N PHE A 184 15.43 -4.14 17.78
CA PHE A 184 14.45 -3.11 18.18
C PHE A 184 13.26 -3.54 19.10
N PRO A 185 13.13 -4.78 19.61
CA PRO A 185 11.86 -5.24 20.20
C PRO A 185 11.50 -4.59 21.56
N GLN A 186 12.35 -3.73 22.12
CA GLN A 186 12.11 -3.10 23.43
C GLN A 186 11.46 -1.71 23.36
N LEU A 187 11.30 -1.13 22.16
CA LEU A 187 10.82 0.25 22.05
C LEU A 187 9.29 0.38 22.00
N LEU A 188 8.62 -0.66 21.46
CA LEU A 188 7.17 -0.81 21.50
C LEU A 188 6.77 -1.69 22.70
N ASP A 189 7.38 -1.41 23.85
CA ASP A 189 7.16 -2.11 25.10
C ASP A 189 5.78 -1.77 25.71
N GLY A 190 5.48 -2.30 26.89
CA GLY A 190 4.21 -2.22 27.60
C GLY A 190 3.57 -0.84 27.60
N ALA A 191 4.34 0.25 27.69
CA ALA A 191 3.83 1.62 27.65
C ALA A 191 3.18 1.98 26.30
N PHE A 192 3.82 1.64 25.18
CA PHE A 192 3.25 1.83 23.84
C PHE A 192 2.00 0.95 23.66
N ARG A 193 2.07 -0.32 24.07
CA ARG A 193 0.92 -1.25 24.02
C ARG A 193 -0.23 -0.80 24.92
N ALA A 194 0.06 -0.19 26.07
CA ALA A 194 -0.93 0.38 26.97
C ALA A 194 -1.57 1.64 26.38
N LYS A 195 -0.77 2.51 25.75
CA LYS A 195 -1.26 3.68 25.00
C LYS A 195 -2.20 3.24 23.87
N MET A 196 -1.79 2.25 23.08
CA MET A 196 -2.63 1.63 22.04
C MET A 196 -3.93 1.03 22.60
N ARG A 197 -3.85 0.27 23.69
CA ARG A 197 -5.04 -0.28 24.38
C ARG A 197 -6.01 0.81 24.81
N ARG A 198 -5.52 1.93 25.35
CA ARG A 198 -6.35 3.07 25.75
C ARG A 198 -7.08 3.69 24.54
N TYR A 199 -6.39 3.88 23.42
CA TYR A 199 -7.03 4.36 22.19
C TYR A 199 -8.11 3.40 21.68
N TYR A 200 -7.84 2.09 21.66
CA TYR A 200 -8.81 1.09 21.17
C TYR A 200 -9.98 0.85 22.13
N SER A 201 -9.80 1.04 23.44
CA SER A 201 -10.88 0.98 24.42
C SER A 201 -11.88 2.14 24.33
N GLY A 202 -11.59 3.17 23.51
CA GLY A 202 -12.49 4.31 23.28
C GLY A 202 -12.43 5.40 24.35
N PHE A 203 -11.38 5.44 25.16
CA PHE A 203 -11.37 6.26 26.39
C PHE A 203 -10.95 7.73 26.20
N GLN A 204 -10.48 8.17 25.03
CA GLN A 204 -9.95 9.53 24.89
C GLN A 204 -10.22 10.26 23.57
N ASP A 205 -10.78 9.62 22.54
CA ASP A 205 -10.98 10.28 21.26
C ASP A 205 -12.47 10.24 20.82
N PRO A 206 -13.15 11.40 20.64
CA PRO A 206 -14.51 11.45 20.07
C PRO A 206 -14.63 10.75 18.70
N TYR A 207 -13.52 10.58 17.97
CA TYR A 207 -13.50 9.82 16.71
C TYR A 207 -13.59 8.29 16.91
N THR A 208 -13.21 7.76 18.08
CA THR A 208 -13.33 6.32 18.40
C THR A 208 -14.78 5.85 18.53
N LEU A 209 -15.70 6.75 18.89
CA LEU A 209 -17.14 6.45 18.96
C LEU A 209 -17.74 6.29 17.55
N LYS A 210 -17.33 7.13 16.58
CA LYS A 210 -17.71 6.99 15.17
C LYS A 210 -17.14 5.71 14.54
N ARG A 211 -15.96 5.27 15.00
CA ARG A 211 -15.28 4.05 14.56
C ARG A 211 -16.16 2.79 14.72
N ARG A 212 -16.87 2.62 15.84
CA ARG A 212 -17.76 1.45 16.06
C ARG A 212 -18.91 1.36 15.05
N GLY A 213 -19.37 2.49 14.51
CA GLY A 213 -20.41 2.52 13.48
C GLY A 213 -19.93 2.00 12.11
N PHE A 214 -18.63 2.12 11.82
CA PHE A 214 -17.99 1.66 10.58
C PHE A 214 -17.41 0.24 10.69
N LEU A 215 -17.15 -0.25 11.91
CA LEU A 215 -16.56 -1.56 12.20
C LEU A 215 -17.59 -2.64 12.56
N LYS A 216 -18.76 -2.63 11.92
CA LYS A 216 -19.87 -3.55 12.27
C LYS A 216 -19.49 -5.04 12.23
N ASP A 217 -18.40 -5.40 11.55
CA ASP A 217 -17.96 -6.77 11.31
C ASP A 217 -16.67 -7.17 12.05
N GLU A 218 -16.17 -6.37 13.01
CA GLU A 218 -14.81 -6.59 13.55
C GLU A 218 -14.69 -6.63 15.07
N ASP A 219 -13.75 -7.45 15.53
CA ASP A 219 -13.48 -7.82 16.92
C ASP A 219 -12.81 -6.69 17.74
N GLY A 220 -12.44 -5.58 17.10
CA GLY A 220 -11.72 -4.48 17.75
C GLY A 220 -10.30 -4.83 18.17
N SER A 221 -9.71 -5.87 17.57
CA SER A 221 -8.36 -6.32 17.88
C SER A 221 -7.32 -5.25 17.57
N ILE A 222 -6.30 -5.16 18.43
CA ILE A 222 -5.16 -4.28 18.23
C ILE A 222 -4.33 -4.83 17.06
N PRO A 223 -3.89 -3.99 16.11
CA PRO A 223 -3.08 -4.43 14.99
C PRO A 223 -1.82 -5.15 15.47
N LYS A 224 -1.48 -6.25 14.80
CA LYS A 224 -0.21 -6.93 15.00
C LYS A 224 0.90 -6.02 14.50
N ILE A 225 1.85 -5.68 15.37
CA ILE A 225 3.04 -4.93 14.97
C ILE A 225 4.16 -5.92 14.75
N THR A 226 4.65 -5.98 13.52
CA THR A 226 5.75 -6.85 13.11
C THR A 226 6.92 -6.00 12.67
N SER A 227 8.13 -6.55 12.80
CA SER A 227 9.30 -5.94 12.19
C SER A 227 10.07 -6.96 11.40
N MET A 228 10.55 -6.56 10.24
CA MET A 228 11.27 -7.44 9.32
C MET A 228 12.19 -6.61 8.42
N THR A 229 13.04 -7.29 7.67
CA THR A 229 13.87 -6.63 6.67
C THR A 229 13.04 -6.16 5.48
N ALA A 230 13.54 -5.18 4.73
CA ALA A 230 12.91 -4.80 3.46
C ALA A 230 12.79 -6.01 2.52
N VAL A 231 13.81 -6.85 2.46
CA VAL A 231 13.83 -8.08 1.64
C VAL A 231 12.69 -9.02 2.06
N ASP A 232 12.56 -9.33 3.35
CA ASP A 232 11.50 -10.21 3.85
C ASP A 232 10.10 -9.63 3.60
N PHE A 233 9.96 -8.31 3.70
CA PHE A 233 8.70 -7.63 3.41
C PHE A 233 8.32 -7.77 1.95
N TRP A 234 9.23 -7.47 1.02
CA TRP A 234 8.97 -7.60 -0.41
C TRP A 234 8.70 -9.05 -0.83
N ASN A 235 9.33 -10.03 -0.19
CA ASN A 235 9.06 -11.45 -0.42
C ASN A 235 7.64 -11.89 -0.03
N ARG A 236 6.86 -11.09 0.73
CA ARG A 236 5.45 -11.37 1.04
C ARG A 236 4.50 -11.03 -0.12
N PHE A 237 4.94 -10.23 -1.08
CA PHE A 237 4.13 -9.71 -2.18
C PHE A 237 4.73 -10.21 -3.50
N PRO A 238 4.32 -11.42 -3.97
CA PRO A 238 4.82 -12.03 -5.19
C PRO A 238 4.34 -11.33 -6.47
#